data_AF-A0A534CIP4-F1
#
_entry.id   AF-A0A534CIP4-F1
#
_cell.length_a   1.000
_cell.length_b   1.000
_cell.length_c   1.000
_cell.angle_alpha   90.00
_cell.angle_beta   90.00
_cell.angle_gamma   90.00
#
_symmetry.space_group_name_H-M   'P 1'
#
loop_
_entity.id
_entity.type
_entity.pdbx_description
1 polymer ?
#
loop_
_entity_poly.entity_id
_entity_poly.type
_entity_poly.pdbx_seq_one_letter_code
_entity_poly.pdbx_strand_id
1 'polypeptide(L)'
;ALNSIHSAVAARTVETATLRAIGFTSTAVAVAVLLEALLLALLGAAVGVAIAYAAFDGTTISTLGGALWDSQLVYALTITPCLVVTAILLACMLGLLGGIFPAIRAARSNVADALRET
;
A
#
# COMPACT_ATOMS: atom_id res chain seq x y z
N ALA A 1 11.01 -2.40 -22.57
CA ALA A 1 10.00 -2.16 -21.51
C ALA A 1 8.94 -3.27 -21.49
N LEU A 2 8.19 -3.52 -22.58
CA LEU A 2 7.19 -4.60 -22.63
C LEU A 2 7.75 -5.99 -22.27
N ASN A 3 8.88 -6.38 -22.86
CA ASN A 3 9.51 -7.67 -22.54
C ASN A 3 9.99 -7.78 -21.08
N SER A 4 10.39 -6.67 -20.44
CA SER A 4 10.85 -6.71 -19.04
C SER A 4 9.70 -6.70 -18.02
N ILE A 5 8.59 -6.02 -18.34
CA ILE A 5 7.37 -6.08 -17.52
C ILE A 5 6.77 -7.50 -17.61
N HIS A 6 6.76 -8.08 -18.81
CA HIS A 6 6.27 -9.44 -19.01
C HIS A 6 7.14 -10.47 -18.27
N SER A 7 8.47 -10.35 -18.31
CA SER A 7 9.36 -11.25 -17.57
C SER A 7 9.23 -11.09 -16.05
N ALA A 8 9.03 -9.87 -15.55
CA ALA A 8 8.82 -9.62 -14.11
C ALA A 8 7.51 -10.25 -13.61
N VAL A 9 6.44 -10.18 -14.40
CA VAL A 9 5.15 -10.82 -14.08
C VAL A 9 5.26 -12.35 -14.13
N ALA A 10 5.96 -12.90 -15.12
CA ALA A 10 6.21 -14.33 -15.23
C ALA A 10 6.98 -14.87 -14.02
N ALA A 11 8.04 -14.17 -13.58
CA ALA A 11 8.83 -14.58 -12.41
C ALA A 11 8.00 -14.71 -11.13
N ARG A 12 7.10 -13.74 -10.86
CA ARG A 12 6.21 -13.76 -9.69
C ARG A 12 5.16 -14.88 -9.75
N THR A 13 4.81 -15.30 -10.96
CA THR A 13 3.90 -16.43 -11.19
C THR A 13 4.58 -17.76 -10.86
N VAL A 14 5.85 -17.93 -11.25
CA VAL A 14 6.66 -19.12 -10.92
C VAL A 14 6.89 -19.23 -9.41
N GLU A 15 7.20 -18.13 -8.73
CA GLU A 15 7.40 -18.10 -7.28
C GLU A 15 6.15 -18.52 -6.49
N THR A 16 4.97 -18.09 -6.97
CA THR A 16 3.70 -18.51 -6.38
C THR A 16 3.39 -19.99 -6.68
N ALA A 17 3.80 -20.48 -7.85
CA ALA A 17 3.62 -21.88 -8.25
C ALA A 17 4.56 -22.83 -7.50
N THR A 18 5.81 -22.44 -7.23
CA THR A 18 6.77 -23.25 -6.46
C THR A 18 6.33 -23.41 -5.02
N LEU A 19 5.82 -22.35 -4.38
CA LEU A 19 5.24 -22.43 -3.03
C LEU A 19 4.09 -23.46 -2.96
N ARG A 20 3.26 -23.56 -4.00
CA ARG A 20 2.21 -24.57 -4.06
C ARG A 20 2.71 -25.96 -4.43
N ALA A 21 3.78 -26.07 -5.21
CA ALA A 21 4.40 -27.35 -5.57
C ALA A 21 5.00 -28.07 -4.34
N ILE A 22 5.45 -27.33 -3.33
CA ILE A 22 5.93 -27.88 -2.05
C ILE A 22 4.80 -28.15 -1.03
N GLY A 23 3.53 -28.00 -1.42
CA GLY A 23 2.37 -28.42 -0.61
C GLY A 23 1.64 -27.31 0.15
N PHE A 24 1.95 -26.03 -0.07
CA PHE A 24 1.17 -24.96 0.56
C PHE A 24 -0.27 -24.90 0.02
N THR A 25 -1.21 -24.71 0.94
CA THR A 25 -2.64 -24.54 0.61
C THR A 25 -2.87 -23.21 -0.10
N SER A 26 -3.90 -23.15 -0.96
CA SER A 26 -4.31 -21.91 -1.65
C SER A 26 -4.58 -20.75 -0.70
N THR A 27 -5.06 -21.05 0.50
CA THR A 27 -5.26 -20.09 1.60
C THR A 27 -3.96 -19.52 2.13
N ALA A 28 -2.90 -20.34 2.26
CA ALA A 28 -1.61 -19.86 2.77
C ALA A 28 -0.94 -18.89 1.77
N VAL A 29 -1.06 -19.16 0.48
CA VAL A 29 -0.62 -18.25 -0.58
C VAL A 29 -1.41 -16.95 -0.56
N ALA A 30 -2.74 -17.01 -0.40
CA ALA A 30 -3.57 -15.81 -0.30
C ALA A 30 -3.16 -14.93 0.90
N VAL A 31 -2.91 -15.55 2.07
CA VAL A 31 -2.46 -14.85 3.27
C VAL A 31 -1.10 -14.19 3.05
N ALA A 32 -0.16 -14.87 2.39
CA ALA A 32 1.15 -14.30 2.07
C ALA A 32 1.03 -13.04 1.19
N VAL A 33 0.19 -13.08 0.15
CA VAL A 33 -0.05 -11.92 -0.74
C VAL A 33 -0.71 -10.77 0.01
N LEU A 34 -1.67 -11.06 0.90
CA LEU A 34 -2.31 -10.04 1.74
C LEU A 34 -1.31 -9.40 2.72
N LEU A 35 -0.42 -10.20 3.33
CA LEU A 35 0.63 -9.69 4.20
C LEU A 35 1.60 -8.80 3.45
N GLU A 36 2.01 -9.17 2.24
CA GLU A 36 2.87 -8.34 1.40
C GLU A 36 2.20 -7.00 1.05
N ALA A 37 0.92 -7.02 0.67
CA ALA A 37 0.15 -5.81 0.41
C ALA A 37 0.04 -4.92 1.67
N LEU A 38 -0.15 -5.51 2.85
CA LEU A 38 -0.21 -4.80 4.11
C LEU A 38 1.14 -4.16 4.48
N LEU A 39 2.24 -4.88 4.28
CA LEU A 39 3.60 -4.37 4.52
C LEU A 39 3.90 -3.18 3.60
N LEU A 40 3.58 -3.30 2.31
CA LEU A 40 3.73 -2.21 1.35
C LEU A 40 2.87 -1.00 1.71
N ALA A 41 1.63 -1.22 2.16
CA ALA A 41 0.75 -0.14 2.61
C ALA A 41 1.29 0.57 3.86
N LEU A 42 1.83 -0.17 4.83
CA LEU A 42 2.46 0.39 6.02
C LEU A 42 3.72 1.20 5.68
N LEU A 43 4.57 0.69 4.78
CA LEU A 43 5.74 1.41 4.31
C LEU A 43 5.34 2.69 3.57
N GLY A 44 4.34 2.61 2.69
CA GLY A 44 3.79 3.78 1.99
C GLY A 44 3.21 4.82 2.96
N ALA A 45 2.47 4.38 3.99
CA ALA A 45 1.94 5.25 5.02
C ALA A 45 3.06 5.92 5.84
N ALA A 46 4.07 5.16 6.25
CA ALA A 46 5.21 5.69 7.00
C ALA A 46 5.97 6.75 6.19
N VAL A 47 6.24 6.48 4.91
CA VAL A 47 6.87 7.43 4.00
C VAL A 47 5.98 8.66 3.78
N GLY A 48 4.67 8.47 3.57
CA GLY A 48 3.72 9.58 3.42
C GLY A 48 3.65 10.48 4.65
N VAL A 49 3.63 9.90 5.84
CA VAL A 49 3.68 10.63 7.12
C VAL A 49 5.01 11.36 7.27
N ALA A 50 6.14 10.71 6.94
CA ALA A 50 7.45 11.35 7.00
C ALA A 50 7.56 12.55 6.03
N ILE A 51 7.01 12.43 4.82
CA ILE A 51 6.93 13.53 3.84
C ILE A 51 6.02 14.64 4.37
N ALA A 52 4.87 14.29 4.94
CA ALA A 52 3.95 15.27 5.52
C ALA A 52 4.63 16.04 6.68
N TYR A 53 5.32 15.35 7.59
CA TYR A 53 6.13 16.02 8.61
C TYR A 53 7.21 16.89 7.96
N ALA A 54 8.01 16.38 7.03
CA ALA A 54 9.06 17.19 6.40
C ALA A 54 8.54 18.44 5.65
N ALA A 55 7.33 18.38 5.08
CA ALA A 55 6.72 19.49 4.36
C ALA A 55 5.97 20.48 5.26
N PHE A 56 5.39 20.01 6.37
CA PHE A 56 4.48 20.80 7.21
C PHE A 56 5.00 21.08 8.63
N ASP A 57 6.04 20.38 9.09
CA ASP A 57 6.67 20.64 10.39
C ASP A 57 7.40 21.99 10.35
N GLY A 58 6.84 22.98 11.04
CA GLY A 58 7.33 24.36 11.08
C GLY A 58 6.69 25.34 10.09
N THR A 59 5.81 24.90 9.17
CA THR A 59 5.06 25.85 8.33
C THR A 59 3.79 26.30 9.04
N THR A 60 3.93 27.37 9.83
CA THR A 60 2.76 28.18 10.18
C THR A 60 2.29 28.85 8.89
N ILE A 61 1.32 28.24 8.19
CA ILE A 61 0.59 28.93 7.13
C ILE A 61 -0.29 29.95 7.85
N SER A 62 0.31 31.08 8.23
CA SER A 62 -0.44 32.29 8.50
C SER A 62 -1.13 32.62 7.19
N THR A 63 -2.40 32.22 7.07
CA THR A 63 -3.26 32.84 6.08
C THR A 63 -3.24 34.33 6.40
N LEU A 64 -2.51 35.12 5.60
CA LEU A 64 -2.72 36.56 5.55
C LEU A 64 -4.12 36.73 4.94
N GLY A 65 -5.14 36.49 5.77
CA GLY A 65 -6.50 36.91 5.53
C GLY A 65 -6.45 38.42 5.42
N GLY A 66 -6.44 38.89 4.18
CA GLY A 66 -6.41 40.31 3.87
C GLY A 66 -7.53 41.01 4.62
N ALA A 67 -7.12 42.08 5.30
CA ALA A 67 -7.91 43.25 5.68
C ALA A 67 -9.27 42.97 6.34
N LEU A 68 -9.41 43.53 7.54
CA LEU A 68 -10.66 43.79 8.26
C LEU A 68 -11.05 42.67 9.25
N TRP A 69 -11.05 43.03 10.55
CA TRP A 69 -11.67 42.30 11.67
C TRP A 69 -10.94 41.04 12.19
N ASP A 70 -9.95 41.25 13.06
CA ASP A 70 -9.67 40.54 14.34
C ASP A 70 -9.90 39.02 14.52
N SER A 71 -10.05 38.24 13.46
CA SER A 71 -10.09 36.79 13.50
C SER A 71 -8.89 36.25 12.74
N GLN A 72 -7.72 36.32 13.40
CA GLN A 72 -6.57 35.52 12.99
C GLN A 72 -6.92 34.05 13.29
N LEU A 73 -7.70 33.41 12.41
CA LEU A 73 -7.84 31.96 12.39
C LEU A 73 -6.49 31.38 11.94
N VAL A 74 -5.59 31.23 12.90
CA VAL A 74 -4.39 30.43 12.76
C VAL A 74 -4.87 28.98 12.66
N TYR A 75 -5.18 28.54 11.44
CA TYR A 75 -5.23 27.11 11.15
C TYR A 75 -3.78 26.62 11.19
N ALA A 76 -3.28 26.37 12.39
CA ALA A 76 -2.03 25.64 12.54
C ALA A 76 -2.27 24.28 11.89
N LEU A 77 -1.61 24.01 10.76
CA LEU A 77 -1.65 22.71 10.11
C LEU A 77 -0.78 21.74 10.93
N THR A 78 -1.14 21.57 12.20
CA THR A 78 -0.46 20.72 13.14
C THR A 78 -0.84 19.30 12.80
N ILE A 79 0.17 18.50 12.45
CA ILE A 79 0.00 17.06 12.31
C ILE A 79 -0.39 16.51 13.68
N THR A 80 -1.70 16.33 13.85
CA THR A 80 -2.27 15.82 15.08
C THR A 80 -2.10 14.30 15.09
N PRO A 81 -1.75 13.66 16.22
CA PRO A 81 -1.61 12.20 16.29
C PRO A 81 -2.84 11.44 15.77
N CYS A 82 -4.03 12.00 15.97
CA CYS A 82 -5.29 11.49 15.42
C CYS A 82 -5.26 11.38 13.88
N LEU A 83 -4.75 12.39 13.18
CA LEU A 83 -4.65 12.42 11.72
C LEU A 83 -3.67 11.36 11.19
N VAL A 84 -2.56 11.14 11.90
CA VAL A 84 -1.59 10.09 11.55
C VAL A 84 -2.23 8.71 11.67
N VAL A 85 -2.96 8.46 12.76
CA VAL A 85 -3.67 7.19 12.98
C VAL A 85 -4.74 6.94 11.91
N THR A 86 -5.55 7.96 11.57
CA THR A 86 -6.56 7.81 10.51
C THR A 86 -5.94 7.61 9.13
N ALA A 87 -4.83 8.28 8.82
CA ALA A 87 -4.10 8.09 7.58
C ALA A 87 -3.52 6.66 7.45
N ILE A 88 -2.91 6.14 8.52
CA ILE A 88 -2.40 4.75 8.54
C ILE A 88 -3.56 3.76 8.38
N LEU A 89 -4.67 3.95 9.09
CA LEU A 89 -5.86 3.09 8.97
C LEU A 89 -6.40 3.08 7.53
N LEU A 90 -6.51 4.25 6.90
CA LEU A 90 -6.96 4.36 5.51
C LEU A 90 -5.97 3.69 4.55
N ALA A 91 -4.66 3.88 4.75
CA ALA A 91 -3.64 3.23 3.94
C ALA A 91 -3.70 1.69 4.05
N CYS A 92 -3.85 1.16 5.27
CA CYS A 92 -4.02 -0.27 5.50
C CYS A 92 -5.31 -0.80 4.85
N MET A 93 -6.43 -0.07 4.97
CA MET A 93 -7.69 -0.44 4.32
C MET A 93 -7.54 -0.48 2.80
N LEU A 94 -6.93 0.54 2.19
CA LEU A 94 -6.69 0.58 0.75
C LEU A 94 -5.70 -0.50 0.30
N GLY A 95 -4.66 -0.77 1.09
CA GLY A 95 -3.70 -1.85 0.83
C GLY A 95 -4.34 -3.23 0.86
N LEU A 96 -5.19 -3.49 1.86
CA LEU A 96 -5.97 -4.73 1.95
C LEU A 96 -6.95 -4.84 0.78
N LEU A 97 -7.72 -3.79 0.50
CA LEU A 97 -8.68 -3.77 -0.62
C LEU A 97 -7.99 -4.01 -1.96
N GLY A 98 -6.84 -3.37 -2.21
CA GLY A 98 -6.04 -3.59 -3.41
C GLY A 98 -5.40 -4.98 -3.48
N GLY A 99 -5.04 -5.55 -2.32
CA GLY A 99 -4.43 -6.88 -2.20
C GLY A 99 -5.41 -8.05 -2.33
N ILE A 100 -6.72 -7.84 -2.10
CA ILE A 100 -7.73 -8.91 -2.17
C ILE A 100 -7.82 -9.51 -3.58
N PHE A 101 -7.85 -8.69 -4.63
CA PHE A 101 -7.95 -9.17 -6.01
C PHE A 101 -6.77 -10.09 -6.43
N PRO A 102 -5.49 -9.68 -6.28
CA PRO A 102 -4.36 -10.55 -6.57
C PRO A 102 -4.28 -11.76 -5.64
N ALA A 103 -4.69 -11.64 -4.37
CA ALA A 103 -4.73 -12.78 -3.44
C ALA A 103 -5.73 -13.86 -3.90
N ILE A 104 -6.93 -13.48 -4.33
CA ILE A 104 -7.92 -14.42 -4.89
C ILE A 104 -7.39 -15.06 -6.17
N ARG A 105 -6.76 -14.27 -7.06
CA ARG A 105 -6.17 -14.77 -8.30
C ARG A 105 -5.04 -15.77 -8.02
N ALA A 106 -4.17 -15.51 -7.05
CA ALA A 106 -3.09 -16.40 -6.63
C ALA A 106 -3.61 -17.69 -5.97
N ALA A 107 -4.72 -17.60 -5.21
CA ALA A 107 -5.38 -18.78 -4.63
C ALA A 107 -6.03 -19.68 -5.69
N ARG A 108 -6.50 -19.10 -6.79
CA ARG A 108 -7.21 -19.80 -7.88
C ARG A 108 -6.31 -20.26 -9.03
N SER A 109 -5.05 -19.84 -9.11
CA SER A 109 -4.15 -20.31 -10.16
C SER A 109 -3.99 -21.82 -10.08
N ASN A 110 -4.07 -22.56 -11.18
CA ASN A 110 -3.89 -24.01 -11.13
C ASN A 110 -2.41 -24.33 -11.35
N VAL A 111 -1.76 -25.01 -10.39
CA VAL A 111 -0.32 -25.34 -10.46
C VAL A 111 0.00 -26.16 -11.72
N ALA A 112 -0.96 -26.97 -12.17
CA ALA A 112 -0.83 -27.82 -13.35
C ALA A 112 -0.75 -27.02 -14.67
N ASP A 113 -1.37 -25.83 -14.75
CA ASP A 113 -1.32 -25.00 -15.96
C ASP A 113 0.00 -24.22 -16.02
N ALA A 114 0.51 -23.75 -14.88
CA ALA A 114 1.77 -23.01 -14.79
C ALA A 114 3.01 -23.85 -15.18
N LEU A 115 2.95 -25.17 -15.01
CA LEU A 115 4.01 -26.11 -15.42
C LEU A 115 3.86 -26.62 -16.87
N ARG A 116 2.72 -26.35 -17.52
CA ARG A 116 2.46 -26.75 -18.92
C ARG A 116 2.83 -25.68 -19.93
N GLU A 117 3.11 -24.46 -19.47
CA GLU A 117 3.40 -23.30 -20.30
C GLU A 117 4.92 -23.07 -20.53
N THR A 118 5.78 -23.92 -19.96
CA THR A 118 7.23 -24.02 -20.28
C THR A 118 7.48 -24.96 -21.43
#